data_AF-A0A673HB12-F1
#
_entry.id   AF-A0A673HB12-F1
#
_cell.length_a   1.000
_cell.length_b   1.000
_cell.length_c   1.000
_cell.angle_alpha   90.00
_cell.angle_beta   90.00
_cell.angle_gamma   90.00
#
_symmetry.space_group_name_H-M   'P 1'
#
loop_
_entity.id
_entity.type
_entity.pdbx_description
1 polymer ?
#
loop_
_entity_poly.entity_id
_entity_poly.type
_entity_poly.pdbx_seq_one_letter_code
_entity_poly.pdbx_strand_id
1 'polypeptide(L)' 'YIQTFLLCVYSKRMPSSSDVTSPYCNRTWDGWLCWDDTPAGTYTSQNCPNYFPDFDSTGTINSFVI' A
#
# COMPACT_ATOMS: atom_id res chain seq x y z
N TYR A 1 3.20 -2.73 14.52
CA TYR A 1 1.79 -2.30 14.66
C TYR A 1 1.63 -0.80 14.65
N ILE A 2 1.79 -0.09 15.77
CA ILE A 2 1.61 1.39 15.79
C ILE A 2 2.67 2.08 14.93
N GLN A 3 3.91 1.60 14.97
CA GLN A 3 5.01 2.16 14.17
C GLN A 3 4.75 2.07 12.66
N THR A 4 4.14 0.99 12.19
CA THR A 4 3.92 0.75 10.75
C THR A 4 2.69 1.48 10.24
N PHE A 5 1.67 1.62 11.07
CA PHE A 5 0.55 2.55 10.84
C PHE A 5 1.04 4.00 10.76
N LEU A 6 1.83 4.47 11.75
CA LEU A 6 2.38 5.82 11.74
C LEU A 6 3.29 6.02 10.53
N LEU A 7 4.17 5.07 10.20
CA LEU A 7 4.99 5.18 8.99
C LEU A 7 4.14 5.24 7.70
N CYS A 8 3.04 4.48 7.61
CA CYS A 8 2.15 4.55 6.45
C CYS A 8 1.49 5.93 6.30
N VAL A 9 0.95 6.46 7.40
CA VAL A 9 0.25 7.74 7.42
C VAL A 9 1.23 8.90 7.22
N TYR A 10 2.40 8.85 7.85
CA TYR A 10 3.38 9.96 7.88
C TYR A 10 4.40 9.94 6.73
N SER A 11 4.78 8.78 6.19
CA SER A 11 6.00 8.67 5.38
C SER A 11 5.81 8.86 3.88
N LYS A 12 4.59 8.89 3.36
CA LYS A 12 4.38 8.87 1.90
C LYS A 12 3.88 10.23 1.42
N ARG A 13 4.80 11.05 0.92
CA ARG A 13 4.48 12.35 0.30
C ARG A 13 3.82 12.12 -1.06
N MET A 14 2.77 12.89 -1.35
CA MET A 14 1.88 12.79 -2.51
C MET A 14 2.63 12.73 -3.86
N PRO A 15 2.18 11.93 -4.84
CA PRO A 15 2.48 12.23 -6.23
C PRO A 15 1.79 13.52 -6.63
N SER A 16 2.54 14.31 -7.41
CA SER A 16 2.14 15.52 -8.11
C SER A 16 0.75 15.40 -8.74
N SER A 17 -0.07 16.40 -8.48
CA SER A 17 -1.39 16.71 -9.01
C SER A 17 -1.42 16.94 -10.54
N SER A 18 -0.87 16.02 -11.35
CA SER A 18 -0.71 16.22 -12.80
C SER A 18 -1.41 15.20 -13.71
N ASP A 19 -2.03 14.12 -13.21
CA ASP A 19 -2.72 13.12 -14.04
C ASP A 19 -4.17 12.84 -13.58
N VAL A 20 -5.00 13.88 -13.49
CA VAL A 20 -6.40 13.79 -13.02
C VAL A 20 -7.37 13.15 -14.05
N THR A 21 -6.88 12.35 -14.98
CA THR A 21 -7.69 11.75 -16.06
C THR A 21 -8.13 10.31 -15.81
N SER A 22 -7.53 9.59 -14.85
CA SER A 22 -7.95 8.23 -14.48
C SER A 22 -8.35 8.10 -13.00
N PRO A 23 -9.40 7.32 -12.70
CA PRO A 23 -9.76 7.01 -11.32
C PRO A 23 -8.61 6.26 -10.63
N TYR A 24 -8.35 6.60 -9.37
CA TYR A 24 -7.32 5.98 -8.55
C TYR A 24 -7.87 5.72 -7.14
N CYS A 25 -7.37 4.71 -6.45
CA CYS A 25 -7.61 4.53 -5.02
C CYS A 25 -6.57 5.32 -4.23
N ASN A 26 -7.05 6.08 -3.26
CA ASN A 26 -6.20 6.79 -2.32
C ASN A 26 -5.40 5.80 -1.46
N ARG A 27 -4.24 6.26 -0.98
CA ARG A 27 -3.44 5.54 -0.01
C ARG A 27 -4.28 5.12 1.19
N THR A 28 -4.18 3.83 1.54
CA THR A 28 -4.92 3.25 2.65
C THR A 28 -4.06 2.30 3.47
N TRP A 29 -4.44 2.16 4.73
CA TRP A 29 -3.90 1.17 5.63
C TRP A 29 -4.97 0.11 5.88
N ASP A 30 -4.69 -1.14 5.54
CA ASP A 30 -5.64 -2.25 5.64
C ASP A 30 -5.55 -3.03 6.97
N GLY A 31 -4.68 -2.59 7.90
CA GLY A 31 -4.40 -3.29 9.15
C GLY A 31 -3.06 -4.04 9.15
N TRP A 32 -2.49 -4.31 7.98
CA TRP A 32 -1.29 -5.13 7.81
C TRP A 32 -0.22 -4.43 6.98
N LEU A 33 -0.63 -3.84 5.85
CA LEU A 33 0.20 -3.22 4.85
C LEU A 33 -0.29 -1.80 4.51
N CYS A 34 0.66 -0.99 4.06
CA CYS A 34 0.39 0.35 3.56
C CYS A 34 0.28 0.29 2.04
N TRP A 35 -0.88 0.62 1.49
CA TRP A 35 -1.10 0.65 0.04
C TRP A 35 -0.92 2.07 -0.47
N ASP A 36 -0.01 2.27 -1.41
CA ASP A 36 0.22 3.58 -2.04
C ASP A 36 -0.90 3.91 -3.06
N ASP A 37 -0.99 5.18 -3.47
CA ASP A 37 -1.96 5.63 -4.49
C ASP A 37 -1.78 4.81 -5.77
N THR A 38 -2.84 4.11 -6.18
CA THR A 38 -2.76 3.17 -7.30
C THR A 38 -3.94 3.41 -8.25
N PRO A 39 -3.74 3.42 -9.59
CA PRO A 39 -4.83 3.54 -10.55
C PRO A 39 -5.86 2.42 -10.41
N ALA A 40 -7.15 2.77 -10.54
CA ALA A 40 -8.23 1.79 -10.49
C ALA A 40 -8.14 0.81 -11.68
N GLY A 41 -8.54 -0.44 -11.45
CA GLY A 41 -8.46 -1.51 -12.44
C GLY A 41 -7.09 -2.15 -12.59
N THR A 42 -6.12 -1.82 -11.72
CA THR A 42 -4.78 -2.43 -11.71
C THR A 42 -4.56 -3.31 -10.49
N TYR A 43 -3.52 -4.15 -10.55
CA TYR A 43 -3.06 -4.93 -9.40
C TYR A 43 -1.83 -4.26 -8.80
N THR A 44 -1.85 -4.11 -7.48
CA THR A 44 -0.68 -3.71 -6.71
C THR A 44 -0.19 -4.90 -5.89
N SER A 45 1.12 -5.11 -5.88
CA SER A 45 1.76 -6.23 -5.22
C SER A 45 2.80 -5.74 -4.24
N GLN A 46 2.78 -6.25 -3.02
CA GLN A 46 3.77 -5.94 -1.99
C GLN A 46 4.21 -7.21 -1.27
N ASN A 47 5.45 -7.23 -0.81
CA ASN A 47 5.95 -8.35 -0.01
C ASN A 47 5.25 -8.43 1.35
N CYS A 48 5.12 -9.66 1.84
CA CYS A 48 4.67 -9.91 3.20
C CYS A 48 5.59 -9.18 4.19
N PRO A 49 5.03 -8.42 5.15
CA PRO A 49 5.85 -7.70 6.09
C PRO A 49 6.51 -8.66 7.09
N ASN A 50 7.78 -8.46 7.40
CA ASN A 50 8.51 -9.27 8.39
C ASN A 50 8.28 -8.79 9.84
N TYR A 51 7.05 -8.40 10.19
CA TYR A 51 6.75 -7.93 11.55
C TYR A 51 6.65 -9.07 12.55
N PHE A 52 6.40 -10.28 12.07
CA PHE A 52 6.37 -11.49 12.85
C PHE A 52 7.38 -12.49 12.27
N PRO A 53 8.13 -13.20 13.12
CA PRO A 53 9.12 -14.18 12.67
C PRO A 53 8.50 -15.36 11.91
N ASP A 54 7.19 -15.56 12.08
CA ASP A 54 6.42 -16.64 11.44
C ASP A 54 5.94 -16.25 10.03
N PHE A 55 6.09 -14.98 9.64
CA PHE A 55 5.71 -14.52 8.31
C PHE A 55 6.87 -14.74 7.35
N ASP A 56 6.62 -15.54 6.31
CA ASP A 56 7.54 -15.70 5.22
C ASP A 56 7.58 -14.40 4.39
N SER A 57 8.59 -13.57 4.66
CA SER A 57 8.84 -12.32 3.94
C SER A 57 9.15 -12.51 2.45
N THR A 58 9.38 -13.75 1.99
CA THR A 58 9.56 -14.07 0.57
C THR A 58 8.23 -14.15 -0.19
N GLY A 59 7.10 -14.26 0.53
CA GLY A 59 5.77 -14.22 -0.04
C GLY A 59 5.40 -12.82 -0.57
N THR A 60 4.60 -12.79 -1.64
CA THR A 60 4.04 -11.57 -2.22
C THR A 60 2.52 -11.60 -2.11
N ILE A 61 1.94 -10.50 -1.64
CA ILE A 61 0.50 -10.28 -1.56
C ILE A 61 0.08 -9.37 -2.71
N ASN A 62 -0.96 -9.77 -3.44
CA ASN A 62 -1.55 -9.00 -4.53
C ASN A 62 -2.92 -8.48 -4.13
N SER A 63 -3.14 -7.19 -4.37
CA SER A 63 -4.43 -6.53 -4.14
C SER A 63 -4.93 -5.93 -5.45
N PHE A 64 -6.19 -6.18 -5.77
CA PHE A 64 -6.88 -5.56 -6.90
C PHE A 64 -7.49 -4.24 -6.48
N VAL A 65 -7.27 -3.21 -7.28
CA VAL A 65 -7.74 -1.84 -7.03
C VAL A 65 -9.05 -1.64 -7.79
N ILE A 66 -10.14 -1.43 -7.04
CA ILE A 66 -11.52 -1.31 -7.57
C ILE A 66 -11.84 0.14 -7.91
#